data_AF-A0A3A8QYL0-F1
#
_entry.id   AF-A0A3A8QYL0-F1
#
_cell.length_a   1.000
_cell.length_b   1.000
_cell.length_c   1.000
_cell.angle_alpha   90.00
_cell.angle_beta   90.00
_cell.angle_gamma   90.00
#
_symmetry.space_group_name_H-M   'P 1'
#
loop_
_entity.id
_entity.type
_entity.pdbx_description
1 polymer ?
#
loop_
_entity_poly.entity_id
_entity_poly.type
_entity_poly.pdbx_seq_one_letter_code
_entity_poly.pdbx_strand_id
1 'polypeptide(L)'
;MPILPKERDSRLITIRRGGSLTDEDHHLLAEWAAVCAEHVLPFFESASPKDARPRDAIAVGRAWIRGEVPMRDAHKTAFVANAAARALPDPAKFAALAAGQAVAVAHVAAHYLGAAAYAIRAAAASVAPEDAEAARMWELEWQHKRIPTRLRELVLEDQRARNAICWGVFTR
;
A
#
# COMPACT_ATOMS: atom_id res chain seq x y z
N MET A 1 12.68 -1.25 9.21
CA MET A 1 11.82 -0.36 10.02
C MET A 1 10.37 -0.79 9.81
N PRO A 2 9.56 -0.91 10.88
CA PRO A 2 8.12 -1.07 10.72
C PRO A 2 7.54 0.20 10.07
N ILE A 3 6.64 0.03 9.11
CA ILE A 3 5.98 1.14 8.38
C ILE A 3 4.81 1.74 9.17
N LEU A 4 4.45 1.08 10.28
CA LEU A 4 3.47 1.60 11.22
C LEU A 4 4.15 2.54 12.22
N PRO A 5 3.55 3.71 12.50
CA PRO A 5 4.08 4.63 13.50
C PRO A 5 3.98 4.02 14.90
N LYS A 6 4.88 4.45 15.80
CA LYS A 6 4.83 4.06 17.21
C LYS A 6 3.57 4.61 17.89
N GLU A 7 3.24 5.86 17.62
CA GLU A 7 2.02 6.52 18.07
C GLU A 7 0.94 6.35 17.01
N ARG A 8 -0.24 5.87 17.42
CA ARG A 8 -1.35 5.61 16.50
C ARG A 8 -2.21 6.86 16.36
N ASP A 9 -2.46 7.29 15.13
CA ASP A 9 -3.45 8.33 14.83
C ASP A 9 -4.86 7.75 15.02
N SER A 10 -5.68 8.37 15.88
CA SER A 10 -7.07 7.95 16.14
C SER A 10 -7.95 8.04 14.89
N ARG A 11 -7.59 8.89 13.93
CA ARG A 11 -8.25 9.02 12.61
C ARG A 11 -7.99 7.84 11.70
N LEU A 12 -7.06 6.95 12.05
CA LEU A 12 -6.78 5.69 11.35
C LEU A 12 -7.25 4.46 12.15
N ILE A 13 -8.02 4.68 13.23
CA ILE A 13 -8.62 3.63 14.04
C ILE A 13 -10.14 3.69 13.83
N THR A 14 -10.76 2.56 13.52
CA THR A 14 -12.22 2.49 13.31
C THR A 14 -13.01 2.86 14.57
N ILE A 15 -14.18 3.45 14.42
CA ILE A 15 -15.09 3.82 15.53
C ILE A 15 -15.30 2.66 16.51
N ARG A 16 -15.58 1.45 16.01
CA ARG A 16 -15.74 0.22 16.80
C ARG A 16 -14.50 -0.20 17.62
N ARG A 17 -13.35 0.42 17.38
CA ARG A 17 -12.08 0.22 18.10
C ARG A 17 -11.62 1.47 18.86
N GLY A 18 -12.50 2.45 19.05
CA GLY A 18 -12.24 3.66 19.85
C GLY A 18 -11.54 4.80 19.11
N GLY A 19 -11.54 4.79 17.78
CA GLY A 19 -11.05 5.92 16.96
C GLY A 19 -12.18 6.68 16.27
N SER A 20 -11.86 7.41 15.20
CA SER A 20 -12.82 8.22 14.44
C SER A 20 -13.00 7.80 12.98
N LEU A 21 -12.29 6.79 12.51
CA LEU A 21 -12.42 6.29 11.13
C LEU A 21 -13.74 5.53 10.95
N THR A 22 -14.54 5.91 9.97
CA THR A 22 -15.73 5.14 9.59
C THR A 22 -15.33 3.86 8.86
N ASP A 23 -16.19 2.85 8.86
CA ASP A 23 -15.92 1.62 8.09
C ASP A 23 -15.87 1.90 6.58
N GLU A 24 -16.66 2.87 6.12
CA GLU A 24 -16.64 3.32 4.73
C GLU A 24 -15.31 3.98 4.35
N ASP A 25 -14.77 4.84 5.22
CA ASP A 25 -13.44 5.45 5.02
C ASP A 25 -12.32 4.43 5.10
N HIS A 26 -12.46 3.42 5.98
CA HIS A 26 -11.52 2.30 6.04
C HIS A 26 -11.50 1.53 4.72
N HIS A 27 -12.66 1.27 4.13
CA HIS A 27 -12.77 0.65 2.81
C HIS A 27 -12.19 1.51 1.70
N LEU A 28 -12.41 2.84 1.72
CA LEU A 28 -11.80 3.75 0.74
C LEU A 28 -10.27 3.80 0.83
N LEU A 29 -9.70 3.79 2.05
CA LEU A 29 -8.25 3.69 2.23
C LEU A 29 -7.71 2.35 1.70
N ALA A 30 -8.44 1.27 1.91
CA ALA A 30 -8.07 -0.05 1.39
C ALA A 30 -8.13 -0.12 -0.14
N GLU A 31 -9.15 0.47 -0.77
CA GLU A 31 -9.23 0.52 -2.24
C GLU A 31 -8.12 1.38 -2.82
N TRP A 32 -7.83 2.54 -2.24
CA TRP A 32 -6.72 3.37 -2.71
C TRP A 32 -5.38 2.65 -2.59
N ALA A 33 -5.14 1.93 -1.48
CA ALA A 33 -3.95 1.11 -1.31
C ALA A 33 -3.86 -0.02 -2.36
N ALA A 34 -4.98 -0.67 -2.67
CA ALA A 34 -5.07 -1.69 -3.71
C ALA A 34 -4.75 -1.10 -5.10
N VAL A 35 -5.29 0.08 -5.42
CA VAL A 35 -5.00 0.81 -6.67
C VAL A 35 -3.50 1.14 -6.80
N CYS A 36 -2.86 1.62 -5.73
CA CYS A 36 -1.42 1.88 -5.74
C CYS A 36 -0.60 0.59 -5.95
N ALA A 37 -0.95 -0.51 -5.27
CA ALA A 37 -0.26 -1.78 -5.42
C ALA A 37 -0.47 -2.42 -6.80
N GLU A 38 -1.68 -2.31 -7.35
CA GLU A 38 -2.03 -2.82 -8.68
C GLU A 38 -1.27 -2.11 -9.79
N HIS A 39 -1.03 -0.80 -9.66
CA HIS A 39 -0.29 -0.02 -10.66
C HIS A 39 1.14 -0.54 -10.89
N VAL A 40 1.78 -1.04 -9.84
CA VAL A 40 3.16 -1.54 -9.87
C VAL A 40 3.25 -3.07 -9.96
N LEU A 41 2.11 -3.76 -9.91
CA LEU A 41 2.02 -5.21 -10.04
C LEU A 41 2.74 -5.76 -11.29
N PRO A 42 2.72 -5.11 -12.47
CA PRO A 42 3.45 -5.59 -13.64
C PRO A 42 4.96 -5.80 -13.43
N PHE A 43 5.60 -5.05 -12.52
CA PHE A 43 7.02 -5.27 -12.19
C PHE A 43 7.26 -6.62 -11.54
N PHE A 44 6.32 -7.08 -10.69
CA PHE A 44 6.38 -8.40 -10.11
C PHE A 44 6.08 -9.48 -11.16
N GLU A 45 5.01 -9.31 -11.93
CA GLU A 45 4.56 -10.32 -12.90
C GLU A 45 5.56 -10.55 -14.03
N SER A 46 6.33 -9.52 -14.41
CA SER A 46 7.45 -9.67 -15.35
C SER A 46 8.57 -10.54 -14.78
N ALA A 47 8.93 -10.35 -13.50
CA ALA A 47 10.01 -11.09 -12.85
C ALA A 47 9.60 -12.52 -12.43
N SER A 48 8.32 -12.74 -12.12
CA SER A 48 7.80 -14.05 -11.69
C SER A 48 6.41 -14.34 -12.27
N PRO A 49 6.29 -14.62 -13.59
CA PRO A 49 5.00 -14.72 -14.29
C PRO A 49 4.06 -15.82 -13.81
N LYS A 50 4.60 -16.84 -13.13
CA LYS A 50 3.84 -18.00 -12.62
C LYS A 50 3.42 -17.86 -11.16
N ASP A 51 3.82 -16.78 -10.49
CA ASP A 51 3.51 -16.54 -9.09
C ASP A 51 2.36 -15.55 -8.97
N ALA A 52 1.19 -16.03 -8.56
CA ALA A 52 0.00 -15.20 -8.44
C ALA A 52 -0.11 -14.46 -7.10
N ARG A 53 0.78 -14.73 -6.12
CA ARG A 53 0.58 -14.31 -4.71
C ARG A 53 0.30 -12.81 -4.53
N PRO A 54 1.00 -11.87 -5.19
CA PRO A 54 0.67 -10.44 -5.06
C PRO A 54 -0.66 -10.05 -5.69
N ARG A 55 -1.00 -10.62 -6.86
CA ARG A 55 -2.29 -10.41 -7.53
C ARG A 55 -3.44 -10.92 -6.67
N ASP A 56 -3.28 -12.12 -6.12
CA ASP A 56 -4.26 -12.74 -5.22
C ASP A 56 -4.46 -11.91 -3.95
N ALA A 57 -3.39 -11.33 -3.40
CA ALA A 57 -3.49 -10.46 -2.24
C ALA A 57 -4.30 -9.19 -2.51
N ILE A 58 -4.10 -8.54 -3.66
CA ILE A 58 -4.92 -7.40 -4.08
C ILE A 58 -6.39 -7.81 -4.23
N ALA A 59 -6.65 -8.95 -4.87
CA ALA A 59 -8.01 -9.48 -5.03
C ALA A 59 -8.68 -9.79 -3.69
N VAL A 60 -7.96 -10.39 -2.74
CA VAL A 60 -8.44 -10.64 -1.37
C VAL A 60 -8.73 -9.35 -0.62
N GLY A 61 -7.89 -8.31 -0.78
CA GLY A 61 -8.15 -6.99 -0.21
C GLY A 61 -9.47 -6.40 -0.70
N ARG A 62 -9.74 -6.49 -2.01
CA ARG A 62 -11.01 -6.07 -2.61
C ARG A 62 -12.20 -6.95 -2.18
N ALA A 63 -11.99 -8.25 -2.01
CA ALA A 63 -13.02 -9.15 -1.48
C ALA A 63 -13.39 -8.81 -0.03
N TRP A 64 -12.41 -8.42 0.80
CA TRP A 64 -12.67 -7.93 2.15
C TRP A 64 -13.51 -6.63 2.13
N ILE A 65 -13.19 -5.68 1.24
CA ILE A 65 -13.99 -4.44 1.06
C ILE A 65 -15.46 -4.76 0.75
N ARG A 66 -15.72 -5.81 -0.05
CA ARG A 66 -17.08 -6.28 -0.39
C ARG A 66 -17.75 -7.12 0.71
N GLY A 67 -17.04 -7.43 1.80
CA GLY A 67 -17.56 -8.28 2.89
C GLY A 67 -17.52 -9.78 2.60
N GLU A 68 -16.83 -10.21 1.54
CA GLU A 68 -16.77 -11.60 1.08
C GLU A 68 -15.71 -12.43 1.83
N VAL A 69 -14.68 -11.76 2.36
CA VAL A 69 -13.57 -12.40 3.08
C VAL A 69 -13.45 -11.79 4.48
N PRO A 70 -13.30 -12.60 5.54
CA PRO A 70 -13.09 -12.06 6.88
C PRO A 70 -11.70 -11.44 7.02
N MET A 71 -11.57 -10.39 7.84
CA MET A 71 -10.30 -9.69 8.10
C MET A 71 -9.13 -10.62 8.42
N ARG A 72 -9.36 -11.71 9.16
CA ARG A 72 -8.31 -12.66 9.55
C ARG A 72 -7.66 -13.32 8.33
N ASP A 73 -8.43 -13.60 7.28
CA ASP A 73 -7.93 -14.27 6.08
C ASP A 73 -7.21 -13.27 5.17
N ALA A 74 -7.70 -12.02 5.10
CA ALA A 74 -6.93 -10.91 4.50
C ALA A 74 -5.58 -10.70 5.20
N HIS A 75 -5.55 -10.68 6.54
CA HIS A 75 -4.32 -10.54 7.32
C HIS A 75 -3.34 -11.69 7.07
N LYS A 76 -3.81 -12.95 6.99
CA LYS A 76 -2.95 -14.10 6.62
C LYS A 76 -2.36 -13.94 5.22
N THR A 77 -3.17 -13.47 4.27
CA THR A 77 -2.76 -13.27 2.87
C THR A 77 -1.65 -12.23 2.73
N ALA A 78 -1.60 -11.23 3.62
CA ALA A 78 -0.50 -10.26 3.67
C ALA A 78 0.88 -10.94 3.82
N PHE A 79 0.98 -11.95 4.68
CA PHE A 79 2.23 -12.70 4.87
C PHE A 79 2.60 -13.53 3.64
N VAL A 80 1.60 -14.08 2.94
CA VAL A 80 1.80 -14.85 1.70
C VAL A 80 2.37 -13.96 0.60
N ALA A 81 1.82 -12.76 0.40
CA ALA A 81 2.37 -11.78 -0.54
C ALA A 81 3.78 -11.31 -0.16
N ASN A 82 4.02 -11.01 1.12
CA ASN A 82 5.35 -10.61 1.59
C ASN A 82 6.41 -11.70 1.35
N ALA A 83 6.03 -12.97 1.46
CA ALA A 83 6.93 -14.09 1.18
C ALA A 83 7.29 -14.21 -0.32
N ALA A 84 6.47 -13.65 -1.22
CA ALA A 84 6.75 -13.62 -2.65
C ALA A 84 7.89 -12.66 -3.01
N ALA A 85 8.17 -11.67 -2.16
CA ALA A 85 9.24 -10.70 -2.37
C ALA A 85 10.66 -11.27 -2.20
N ARG A 86 10.80 -12.51 -1.71
CA ARG A 86 12.09 -13.12 -1.38
C ARG A 86 12.90 -13.40 -2.65
N ALA A 87 14.18 -13.01 -2.61
CA ALA A 87 15.15 -13.23 -3.68
C ALA A 87 14.76 -12.63 -5.05
N LEU A 88 13.85 -11.65 -5.07
CA LEU A 88 13.48 -10.90 -6.27
C LEU A 88 14.26 -9.58 -6.37
N PRO A 89 14.49 -9.07 -7.59
CA PRO A 89 15.03 -7.73 -7.79
C PRO A 89 14.09 -6.68 -7.19
N ASP A 90 14.65 -5.53 -6.83
CA ASP A 90 13.96 -4.51 -6.03
C ASP A 90 12.59 -4.06 -6.59
N PRO A 91 12.38 -3.83 -7.90
CA PRO A 91 11.06 -3.46 -8.44
C PRO A 91 9.98 -4.50 -8.10
N ALA A 92 10.27 -5.76 -8.40
CA ALA A 92 9.36 -6.88 -8.16
C ALA A 92 9.14 -7.10 -6.66
N LYS A 93 10.23 -7.09 -5.88
CA LYS A 93 10.19 -7.19 -4.42
C LYS A 93 9.30 -6.09 -3.81
N PHE A 94 9.46 -4.84 -4.21
CA PHE A 94 8.66 -3.74 -3.68
C PHE A 94 7.20 -3.83 -4.13
N ALA A 95 6.91 -4.26 -5.37
CA ALA A 95 5.54 -4.51 -5.81
C ALA A 95 4.84 -5.60 -4.97
N ALA A 96 5.53 -6.71 -4.64
CA ALA A 96 5.00 -7.73 -3.75
C ALA A 96 4.75 -7.21 -2.32
N LEU A 97 5.66 -6.41 -1.79
CA LEU A 97 5.49 -5.77 -0.48
C LEU A 97 4.35 -4.74 -0.49
N ALA A 98 4.15 -4.00 -1.59
CA ALA A 98 3.02 -3.09 -1.76
C ALA A 98 1.69 -3.85 -1.68
N ALA A 99 1.56 -4.97 -2.40
CA ALA A 99 0.38 -5.84 -2.35
C ALA A 99 0.14 -6.40 -0.93
N GLY A 100 1.21 -6.84 -0.25
CA GLY A 100 1.13 -7.30 1.14
C GLY A 100 0.64 -6.22 2.11
N GLN A 101 1.09 -4.97 1.95
CA GLN A 101 0.57 -3.85 2.73
C GLN A 101 -0.88 -3.52 2.38
N ALA A 102 -1.25 -3.56 1.09
CA ALA A 102 -2.61 -3.26 0.64
C ALA A 102 -3.64 -4.20 1.26
N VAL A 103 -3.40 -5.52 1.24
CA VAL A 103 -4.32 -6.48 1.88
C VAL A 103 -4.31 -6.39 3.41
N ALA A 104 -3.19 -5.96 4.02
CA ALA A 104 -3.10 -5.74 5.45
C ALA A 104 -3.92 -4.54 5.96
N VAL A 105 -4.38 -3.64 5.07
CA VAL A 105 -5.28 -2.54 5.43
C VAL A 105 -6.52 -3.07 6.12
N ALA A 106 -7.04 -4.24 5.71
CA ALA A 106 -8.17 -4.91 6.36
C ALA A 106 -7.98 -5.08 7.88
N HIS A 107 -6.75 -5.33 8.33
CA HIS A 107 -6.41 -5.48 9.73
C HIS A 107 -6.28 -4.13 10.46
N VAL A 108 -5.50 -3.21 9.88
CA VAL A 108 -5.19 -1.87 10.41
C VAL A 108 -5.08 -0.88 9.26
N ALA A 109 -5.88 0.19 9.30
CA ALA A 109 -5.97 1.16 8.21
C ALA A 109 -4.60 1.75 7.82
N ALA A 110 -3.75 2.05 8.81
CA ALA A 110 -2.44 2.69 8.64
C ALA A 110 -1.48 1.97 7.66
N HIS A 111 -1.71 0.71 7.30
CA HIS A 111 -0.96 0.01 6.24
C HIS A 111 -1.10 0.65 4.85
N TYR A 112 -2.12 1.48 4.63
CA TYR A 112 -2.41 2.08 3.32
C TYR A 112 -1.22 2.91 2.78
N LEU A 113 -0.52 3.67 3.64
CA LEU A 113 0.71 4.38 3.24
C LEU A 113 1.89 3.44 2.97
N GLY A 114 1.92 2.27 3.61
CA GLY A 114 2.94 1.28 3.28
C GLY A 114 2.78 0.72 1.87
N ALA A 115 1.53 0.51 1.44
CA ALA A 115 1.25 0.11 0.06
C ALA A 115 1.70 1.19 -0.93
N ALA A 116 1.29 2.44 -0.69
CA ALA A 116 1.68 3.60 -1.49
C ALA A 116 3.22 3.81 -1.54
N ALA A 117 3.89 3.76 -0.40
CA ALA A 117 5.33 3.97 -0.29
C ALA A 117 6.12 2.87 -1.03
N TYR A 118 5.74 1.60 -0.88
CA TYR A 118 6.39 0.53 -1.62
C TYR A 118 6.11 0.60 -3.12
N ALA A 119 4.92 1.01 -3.54
CA ALA A 119 4.63 1.23 -4.95
C ALA A 119 5.53 2.34 -5.55
N ILE A 120 5.71 3.46 -4.86
CA ILE A 120 6.65 4.51 -5.27
C ILE A 120 8.08 3.97 -5.39
N ARG A 121 8.52 3.15 -4.43
CA ARG A 121 9.84 2.52 -4.50
C ARG A 121 9.97 1.51 -5.64
N ALA A 122 8.90 0.77 -5.96
CA ALA A 122 8.88 -0.15 -7.08
C ALA A 122 9.08 0.60 -8.41
N ALA A 123 8.35 1.71 -8.60
CA ALA A 123 8.49 2.57 -9.77
C ALA A 123 9.90 3.16 -9.87
N ALA A 124 10.42 3.75 -8.79
CA ALA A 124 11.77 4.33 -8.78
C ALA A 124 12.87 3.30 -9.07
N ALA A 125 12.73 2.07 -8.56
CA ALA A 125 13.71 1.00 -8.81
C ALA A 125 13.60 0.39 -10.21
N SER A 126 12.51 0.63 -10.94
CA SER A 126 12.23 0.01 -12.25
C SER A 126 13.00 0.64 -13.42
N VAL A 127 13.67 1.77 -13.17
CA VAL A 127 14.39 2.58 -14.15
C VAL A 127 15.86 2.71 -13.76
N ALA A 128 16.66 3.33 -14.63
CA ALA A 128 18.06 3.63 -14.33
C ALA A 128 18.18 4.63 -13.15
N PRO A 129 19.26 4.59 -12.35
CA PRO A 129 19.41 5.44 -11.16
C PRO A 129 19.23 6.94 -11.41
N GLU A 130 19.65 7.43 -12.58
CA GLU A 130 19.51 8.82 -13.02
C GLU A 130 18.04 9.25 -13.22
N ASP A 131 17.15 8.31 -13.55
CA ASP A 131 15.72 8.54 -13.78
C ASP A 131 14.86 8.22 -12.55
N ALA A 132 15.45 7.62 -11.51
CA ALA A 132 14.73 7.10 -10.35
C ALA A 132 13.92 8.18 -9.61
N GLU A 133 14.45 9.40 -9.51
CA GLU A 133 13.77 10.53 -8.87
C GLU A 133 12.57 11.02 -9.70
N ALA A 134 12.71 11.06 -11.02
CA ALA A 134 11.60 11.41 -11.92
C ALA A 134 10.48 10.36 -11.86
N ALA A 135 10.84 9.07 -11.86
CA ALA A 135 9.89 7.97 -11.70
C ALA A 135 9.19 7.99 -10.32
N ARG A 136 9.93 8.28 -9.24
CA ARG A 136 9.38 8.47 -7.89
C ARG A 136 8.32 9.58 -7.87
N MET A 137 8.65 10.74 -8.44
CA MET A 137 7.75 11.89 -8.50
C MET A 137 6.52 11.63 -9.36
N TRP A 138 6.70 10.99 -10.51
CA TRP A 138 5.60 10.63 -11.38
C TRP A 138 4.60 9.68 -10.69
N GLU A 139 5.10 8.65 -10.00
CA GLU A 139 4.25 7.73 -9.25
C GLU A 139 3.54 8.43 -8.08
N LEU A 140 4.25 9.29 -7.34
CA LEU A 140 3.65 10.10 -6.26
C LEU A 140 2.50 10.97 -6.78
N GLU A 141 2.68 11.67 -7.89
CA GLU A 141 1.63 12.48 -8.52
C GLU A 141 0.47 11.64 -9.04
N TRP A 142 0.76 10.48 -9.62
CA TRP A 142 -0.24 9.53 -10.09
C TRP A 142 -1.12 9.02 -8.94
N GLN A 143 -0.53 8.70 -7.80
CA GLN A 143 -1.24 8.28 -6.59
C GLN A 143 -2.07 9.42 -6.01
N HIS A 144 -1.52 10.65 -5.97
CA HIS A 144 -2.22 11.84 -5.49
C HIS A 144 -3.49 12.16 -6.29
N LYS A 145 -3.51 11.90 -7.60
CA LYS A 145 -4.70 12.10 -8.44
C LYS A 145 -5.82 11.09 -8.14
N ARG A 146 -5.52 10.03 -7.40
CA ARG A 146 -6.46 8.92 -7.08
C ARG A 146 -6.86 8.85 -5.61
N ILE A 147 -6.35 9.76 -4.76
CA ILE A 147 -6.79 9.82 -3.37
C ILE A 147 -8.29 10.16 -3.35
N PRO A 148 -9.13 9.40 -2.62
CA PRO A 148 -10.55 9.72 -2.46
C PRO A 148 -10.74 11.13 -1.93
N THR A 149 -11.61 11.93 -2.57
CA THR A 149 -11.73 13.39 -2.32
C THR A 149 -11.87 13.73 -0.83
N ARG A 150 -12.75 13.02 -0.10
CA ARG A 150 -12.99 13.30 1.33
C ARG A 150 -11.86 12.86 2.27
N LEU A 151 -10.95 12.01 1.80
CA LEU A 151 -9.78 11.54 2.56
C LEU A 151 -8.50 12.28 2.16
N ARG A 152 -8.56 13.18 1.18
CA ARG A 152 -7.38 13.85 0.62
C ARG A 152 -6.55 14.56 1.68
N GLU A 153 -7.19 15.33 2.55
CA GLU A 153 -6.50 16.07 3.61
C GLU A 153 -5.80 15.11 4.58
N LEU A 154 -6.53 14.11 5.08
CA LEU A 154 -6.00 13.06 5.97
C LEU A 154 -4.78 12.36 5.36
N VAL A 155 -4.87 11.92 4.10
CA VAL A 155 -3.78 11.20 3.44
C VAL A 155 -2.54 12.09 3.28
N LEU A 156 -2.71 13.35 2.85
CA LEU A 156 -1.58 14.26 2.65
C LEU A 156 -0.93 14.67 3.97
N GLU A 157 -1.70 14.85 5.04
CA GLU A 157 -1.17 15.10 6.39
C GLU A 157 -0.38 13.90 6.90
N ASP A 158 -0.93 12.71 6.73
CA ASP A 158 -0.32 11.48 7.21
C ASP A 158 0.93 11.11 6.41
N GLN A 159 0.96 11.39 5.10
CA GLN A 159 2.19 11.34 4.29
C GLN A 159 3.28 12.24 4.85
N ARG A 160 2.95 13.50 5.23
CA ARG A 160 3.93 14.41 5.86
C ARG A 160 4.42 13.88 7.20
N ALA A 161 3.49 13.41 8.04
CA ALA A 161 3.81 12.92 9.39
C ALA A 161 4.65 11.63 9.36
N ARG A 162 4.37 10.71 8.43
CA ARG A 162 5.03 9.39 8.34
C ARG A 162 6.12 9.30 7.28
N ASN A 163 6.49 10.39 6.63
CA ASN A 163 7.45 10.37 5.52
C ASN A 163 8.80 9.75 5.94
N ALA A 164 9.29 10.09 7.13
CA ALA A 164 10.56 9.57 7.63
C ALA A 164 10.59 8.04 7.75
N ILE A 165 9.51 7.41 8.21
CA ILE A 165 9.38 5.95 8.29
C ILE A 165 8.99 5.31 6.96
N CYS A 166 8.64 6.13 5.96
CA CYS A 166 8.37 5.75 4.57
C CYS A 166 9.51 6.18 3.62
N TRP A 167 10.74 6.32 4.13
CA TRP A 167 11.95 6.61 3.33
C TRP A 167 11.93 7.93 2.55
N GLY A 168 11.13 8.91 2.97
CA GLY A 168 11.08 10.23 2.31
C GLY A 168 10.38 10.22 0.95
N VAL A 169 9.73 9.13 0.56
CA VAL A 169 9.19 8.95 -0.81
C VAL A 169 8.02 9.88 -1.14
N PHE A 170 7.41 10.51 -0.14
CA PHE A 170 6.30 11.46 -0.31
C PHE A 170 6.75 12.92 -0.44
N THR A 171 8.06 13.20 -0.39
CA THR A 171 8.60 14.55 -0.59
C THR A 171 8.30 15.02 -2.00
N ARG A 172 7.85 16.27 -2.14
CA ARG A 172 7.70 16.94 -3.42
C ARG A 172 8.93 17.75 -3.76
#